data_AF-A0A2G9G5S7-F1
#
_entry.id   AF-A0A2G9G5S7-F1
#
_cell.length_a   1.000
_cell.length_b   1.000
_cell.length_c   1.000
_cell.angle_alpha   90.00
_cell.angle_beta   90.00
_cell.angle_gamma   90.00
#
_symmetry.space_group_name_H-M   'P 1'
#
loop_
_entity.id
_entity.type
_entity.pdbx_description
1 polymer ?
#
loop_
_entity_poly.entity_id
_entity_poly.type
_entity_poly.pdbx_seq_one_letter_code
_entity_poly.pdbx_strand_id
1 'polypeptide(L)'
;MTRDTRWDSLIDDVSVFCIEHGIEIPKFDSFYVFREKSKRKVVEYTVLHHFCVEVSYKVTSDLLHGMTCLSPSQSFENFNIEKIMRLVALYPDDFTNYDLAELRCQLENYIINVGSENIRFSSLNEIGDLSKKLVETNKHLVYSHVYRLIKFSFLLPVAIASVERAFWAMKFIKTDLQNKMRMTS
;
A
#
# COMPACT_ATOMS: atom_id res chain seq x y z
N MET A 1 -1.37 -23.25 0.73
CA MET A 1 -1.38 -22.58 2.05
C MET A 1 -2.02 -21.22 1.87
N THR A 2 -3.12 -21.01 2.57
CA THR A 2 -4.22 -20.08 2.26
C THR A 2 -3.98 -18.68 2.83
N ARG A 3 -4.43 -17.67 2.08
CA ARG A 3 -4.24 -16.22 2.28
C ARG A 3 -4.97 -15.63 3.51
N ASP A 4 -5.62 -16.44 4.33
CA ASP A 4 -6.43 -15.97 5.48
C ASP A 4 -5.59 -15.64 6.72
N THR A 5 -4.45 -16.30 6.91
CA THR A 5 -3.62 -16.17 8.13
C THR A 5 -3.08 -14.77 8.40
N ARG A 6 -2.89 -13.95 7.35
CA ARG A 6 -2.33 -12.60 7.48
C ARG A 6 -3.35 -11.61 8.06
N TRP A 7 -4.63 -11.78 7.77
CA TRP A 7 -5.68 -10.90 8.27
C TRP A 7 -6.10 -11.26 9.68
N ASP A 8 -6.11 -12.55 10.01
CA ASP A 8 -6.35 -13.03 11.38
C ASP A 8 -5.29 -12.47 12.34
N SER A 9 -4.01 -12.51 11.94
CA SER A 9 -2.91 -11.89 12.70
C SER A 9 -3.10 -10.38 12.89
N LEU A 10 -3.56 -9.66 11.86
CA LEU A 10 -3.80 -8.21 11.97
C LEU A 10 -4.96 -7.89 12.93
N ILE A 11 -6.03 -8.70 12.89
CA ILE A 11 -7.17 -8.55 13.80
C ILE A 11 -6.73 -8.80 15.25
N ASP A 12 -5.89 -9.81 15.47
CA ASP A 12 -5.31 -10.09 16.78
C ASP A 12 -4.44 -8.92 17.27
N ASP A 13 -3.53 -8.41 16.42
CA ASP A 13 -2.66 -7.28 16.76
C ASP A 13 -3.46 -6.01 17.09
N VAL A 14 -4.49 -5.69 16.30
CA VAL A 14 -5.39 -4.55 16.55
C VAL A 14 -6.18 -4.75 17.84
N SER A 15 -6.61 -5.98 18.13
CA SER A 15 -7.32 -6.29 19.36
C SER A 15 -6.43 -6.12 20.59
N VAL A 16 -5.18 -6.58 20.52
CA VAL A 16 -4.17 -6.38 21.58
C VAL A 16 -3.93 -4.89 21.81
N PHE A 17 -3.70 -4.12 20.74
CA PHE A 17 -3.52 -2.67 20.83
C PHE A 17 -4.73 -1.97 21.47
N CYS A 18 -5.95 -2.36 21.08
CA CYS A 18 -7.17 -1.82 21.67
C CYS A 18 -7.25 -2.10 23.18
N ILE A 19 -6.90 -3.31 23.61
CA ILE A 19 -6.87 -3.68 25.04
C ILE A 19 -5.84 -2.85 25.79
N GLU A 20 -4.62 -2.71 25.26
CA GLU A 20 -3.53 -1.95 25.89
C GLU A 20 -3.88 -0.46 26.08
N HIS A 21 -4.64 0.11 25.15
CA HIS A 21 -5.03 1.51 25.17
C HIS A 21 -6.45 1.76 25.73
N GLY A 22 -7.14 0.74 26.23
CA GLY A 22 -8.50 0.86 26.77
C GLY A 22 -9.55 1.26 25.72
N ILE A 23 -9.31 0.95 24.45
CA ILE A 23 -10.20 1.19 23.32
C ILE A 23 -11.14 -0.01 23.18
N GLU A 24 -12.43 0.24 22.99
CA GLU A 24 -13.40 -0.83 22.74
C GLU A 24 -13.08 -1.55 21.42
N ILE A 25 -12.93 -2.88 21.47
CA ILE A 25 -12.60 -3.69 20.29
C ILE A 25 -13.75 -3.59 19.27
N PRO A 26 -13.48 -3.14 18.03
CA PRO A 26 -14.50 -3.07 17.00
C PRO A 26 -15.08 -4.45 16.68
N LYS A 27 -16.39 -4.54 16.49
CA LYS A 27 -17.01 -5.75 15.91
C LYS A 27 -16.71 -5.80 14.41
N PHE A 28 -15.60 -6.45 14.04
CA PHE A 28 -15.11 -6.51 12.66
C PHE A 28 -16.13 -7.08 11.66
N ASP A 29 -16.99 -8.01 12.08
CA ASP A 29 -18.07 -8.59 11.27
C ASP A 29 -19.36 -7.76 11.22
N SER A 30 -19.45 -6.71 12.04
CA SER A 30 -20.64 -5.85 12.03
C SER A 30 -20.68 -4.98 10.79
N PHE A 31 -21.88 -4.61 10.36
CA PHE A 31 -22.06 -3.67 9.26
C PHE A 31 -21.53 -2.30 9.67
N TYR A 32 -20.66 -1.75 8.85
CA TYR A 32 -20.25 -0.37 8.94
C TYR A 32 -21.40 0.51 8.43
N VAL A 33 -21.89 1.40 9.29
CA VAL A 33 -22.97 2.33 8.96
C VAL A 33 -22.36 3.69 8.65
N PHE A 34 -22.22 4.01 7.36
CA PHE A 34 -21.81 5.34 6.93
C PHE A 34 -22.98 6.31 7.03
N ARG A 35 -22.88 7.26 7.94
CA ARG A 35 -23.94 8.23 8.24
C ARG A 35 -23.83 9.47 7.34
N GLU A 36 -23.82 9.30 6.03
CA GLU A 36 -24.03 10.43 5.11
C GLU A 36 -25.53 10.69 4.89
N LYS A 37 -25.91 11.96 4.94
CA LYS A 37 -27.31 12.45 4.92
C LYS A 37 -28.06 12.26 3.59
N SER A 38 -27.61 11.36 2.70
CA SER A 38 -28.18 11.19 1.37
C SER A 38 -28.71 9.77 1.16
N LYS A 39 -30.02 9.66 0.97
CA LYS A 39 -30.73 8.42 0.60
C LYS A 39 -30.30 7.95 -0.80
N ARG A 40 -29.17 7.27 -0.95
CA ARG A 40 -28.86 6.45 -2.14
C ARG A 40 -28.05 5.21 -1.74
N LYS A 41 -28.69 4.04 -1.85
CA LYS A 41 -28.15 2.68 -1.69
C LYS A 41 -27.18 2.48 -0.50
N VAL A 42 -27.69 1.89 0.58
CA VAL A 42 -26.86 1.32 1.65
C VAL A 42 -26.00 0.21 1.05
N VAL A 43 -24.76 0.52 0.71
CA VAL A 43 -23.77 -0.52 0.45
C VAL A 43 -23.41 -1.06 1.84
N GLU A 44 -23.93 -2.24 2.18
CA GLU A 44 -23.50 -2.95 3.39
C GLU A 44 -22.06 -3.40 3.22
N TYR A 45 -21.11 -2.71 3.86
CA TYR A 45 -19.74 -3.18 4.07
C TYR A 45 -19.53 -3.48 5.55
N THR A 46 -18.62 -4.40 5.87
CA THR A 46 -18.27 -4.68 7.27
C THR A 46 -17.29 -3.63 7.81
N VAL A 47 -17.18 -3.52 9.13
CA VAL A 47 -16.15 -2.69 9.79
C VAL A 47 -14.75 -3.10 9.34
N LEU A 48 -14.50 -4.41 9.17
CA LEU A 48 -13.25 -4.92 8.60
C LEU A 48 -12.99 -4.41 7.18
N HIS A 49 -14.01 -4.38 6.32
CA HIS A 49 -13.85 -3.88 4.95
C HIS A 49 -13.48 -2.40 4.95
N HIS A 50 -14.14 -1.58 5.77
CA HIS A 50 -13.81 -0.16 5.90
C HIS A 50 -12.37 0.03 6.40
N PHE A 51 -11.98 -0.72 7.43
CA PHE A 51 -10.62 -0.66 7.97
C PHE A 51 -9.56 -1.08 6.95
N CYS A 52 -9.77 -2.19 6.24
CA CYS A 52 -8.86 -2.64 5.18
C CYS A 52 -8.74 -1.62 4.06
N VAL A 53 -9.85 -0.99 3.67
CA VAL A 53 -9.87 0.04 2.63
C VAL A 53 -9.12 1.30 3.11
N GLU A 54 -9.38 1.79 4.33
CA GLU A 54 -8.68 2.95 4.89
C GLU A 54 -7.18 2.71 5.05
N VAL A 55 -6.78 1.57 5.63
CA VAL A 55 -5.36 1.20 5.77
C VAL A 55 -4.71 1.10 4.40
N SER A 56 -5.38 0.46 3.44
CA SER A 56 -4.87 0.34 2.06
C SER A 56 -4.70 1.70 1.39
N TYR A 57 -5.68 2.60 1.50
CA TYR A 57 -5.60 3.97 0.96
C TYR A 57 -4.50 4.78 1.62
N LYS A 58 -4.34 4.66 2.94
CA LYS A 58 -3.28 5.36 3.68
C LYS A 58 -1.89 4.87 3.23
N VAL A 59 -1.69 3.56 3.17
CA VAL A 59 -0.42 2.97 2.70
C VAL A 59 -0.14 3.36 1.25
N THR A 60 -1.16 3.40 0.37
CA THR A 60 -0.95 3.86 -1.01
C THR A 60 -0.66 5.35 -1.10
N SER A 61 -1.34 6.19 -0.32
CA SER A 61 -1.10 7.63 -0.29
C SER A 61 0.30 7.95 0.21
N ASP A 62 0.72 7.33 1.31
CA ASP A 62 2.05 7.48 1.89
C ASP A 62 3.12 6.97 0.91
N LEU A 63 2.90 5.80 0.30
CA LEU A 63 3.82 5.25 -0.69
C LEU A 63 3.94 6.14 -1.91
N LEU A 64 2.82 6.57 -2.52
CA LEU A 64 2.82 7.50 -3.64
C LEU A 64 3.50 8.83 -3.28
N HIS A 65 3.30 9.31 -2.06
CA HIS A 65 3.97 10.52 -1.59
C HIS A 65 5.49 10.32 -1.47
N GLY A 66 5.99 9.24 -0.88
CA GLY A 66 7.44 9.03 -0.89
C GLY A 66 8.00 8.55 -2.22
N MET A 67 7.17 8.08 -3.15
CA MET A 67 7.59 7.90 -4.54
C MET A 67 7.90 9.24 -5.22
N THR A 68 7.24 10.35 -4.84
CA THR A 68 7.66 11.69 -5.29
C THR A 68 9.06 12.05 -4.80
N CYS A 69 9.51 11.47 -3.68
CA CYS A 69 10.87 11.67 -3.18
C CYS A 69 11.92 10.97 -4.06
N LEU A 70 11.55 9.97 -4.86
CA LEU A 70 12.46 9.30 -5.80
C LEU A 70 12.50 9.96 -7.18
N SER A 71 11.63 10.94 -7.41
CA SER A 71 11.49 11.59 -8.71
C SER A 71 12.68 12.53 -8.99
N PRO A 72 13.30 12.43 -10.17
CA PRO A 72 14.33 13.38 -10.62
C PRO A 72 13.77 14.76 -11.01
N SER A 73 12.44 14.90 -11.09
CA SER A 73 11.76 16.16 -11.40
C SER A 73 12.25 17.31 -10.52
N GLN A 74 12.38 18.51 -11.10
CA GLN A 74 12.86 19.70 -10.38
C GLN A 74 14.19 19.49 -9.65
N SER A 75 15.07 18.64 -10.22
CA SER A 75 16.36 18.29 -9.61
C SER A 75 16.22 17.69 -8.21
N PHE A 76 15.31 16.73 -8.04
CA PHE A 76 15.11 16.03 -6.77
C PHE A 76 14.61 16.92 -5.62
N GLU A 77 13.82 17.96 -5.91
CA GLU A 77 13.29 18.90 -4.90
C GLU A 77 12.61 18.20 -3.70
N ASN A 78 11.91 17.10 -3.97
CA ASN A 78 11.20 16.33 -2.95
C ASN A 78 12.03 15.23 -2.30
N PHE A 79 13.30 15.04 -2.69
CA PHE A 79 14.11 13.92 -2.23
C PHE A 79 14.40 14.00 -0.73
N ASN A 80 14.03 12.94 -0.02
CA ASN A 80 14.22 12.85 1.41
C ASN A 80 14.36 11.38 1.83
N ILE A 81 15.57 11.00 2.23
CA ILE A 81 15.90 9.63 2.63
C ILE A 81 15.05 9.20 3.83
N GLU A 82 14.87 10.05 4.84
CA GLU A 82 14.09 9.68 6.04
C GLU A 82 12.62 9.41 5.72
N LYS A 83 12.01 10.18 4.81
CA LYS A 83 10.64 9.91 4.34
C LYS A 83 10.57 8.56 3.62
N ILE A 84 11.54 8.26 2.75
CA ILE A 84 11.60 6.97 2.04
C ILE A 84 11.78 5.81 3.03
N MET A 85 12.70 5.95 4.00
CA MET A 85 12.96 4.91 5.01
C MET A 85 11.74 4.64 5.90
N ARG A 86 10.96 5.67 6.24
CA ARG A 86 9.68 5.49 6.96
C ARG A 86 8.66 4.68 6.16
N LEU A 87 8.64 4.80 4.84
CA LEU A 87 7.79 3.96 4.01
C LEU A 87 8.26 2.52 3.96
N VAL A 88 9.57 2.32 3.89
CA VAL A 88 10.16 0.98 3.86
C VAL A 88 9.86 0.22 5.16
N ALA A 89 9.80 0.93 6.29
CA ALA A 89 9.39 0.37 7.57
C ALA A 89 7.95 -0.19 7.59
N LEU A 90 7.10 0.15 6.61
CA LEU A 90 5.77 -0.44 6.43
C LEU A 90 5.82 -1.87 5.84
N TYR A 91 6.99 -2.31 5.39
CA TYR A 91 7.22 -3.62 4.75
C TYR A 91 8.30 -4.42 5.51
N PRO A 92 8.09 -4.73 6.80
CA PRO A 92 9.11 -5.38 7.64
C PRO A 92 9.49 -6.78 7.14
N ASP A 93 8.59 -7.47 6.44
CA ASP A 93 8.84 -8.81 5.88
C ASP A 93 9.61 -8.77 4.55
N ASP A 94 9.59 -7.63 3.85
CA ASP A 94 10.18 -7.48 2.51
C ASP A 94 11.60 -6.89 2.55
N PHE A 95 12.05 -6.38 3.71
CA PHE A 95 13.36 -5.75 3.90
C PHE A 95 14.03 -6.25 5.17
N THR A 96 15.19 -6.88 5.01
CA THR A 96 16.07 -7.21 6.15
C THR A 96 16.79 -5.95 6.66
N ASN A 97 17.36 -6.01 7.87
CA ASN A 97 18.21 -4.92 8.39
C ASN A 97 19.39 -4.60 7.46
N TYR A 98 19.93 -5.63 6.79
CA TYR A 98 20.97 -5.46 5.77
C TYR A 98 20.43 -4.69 4.56
N ASP A 99 19.26 -5.08 4.05
CA ASP A 99 18.61 -4.42 2.92
C ASP A 99 18.31 -2.94 3.23
N LEU A 100 17.94 -2.62 4.48
CA LEU A 100 17.69 -1.24 4.91
C LEU A 100 18.97 -0.39 4.89
N ALA A 101 20.09 -0.94 5.35
CA ALA A 101 21.38 -0.26 5.33
C ALA A 101 21.87 -0.05 3.88
N GLU A 102 21.76 -1.09 3.06
CA GLU A 102 22.11 -1.05 1.64
C GLU A 102 21.23 -0.06 0.86
N LEU A 103 19.91 -0.07 1.10
CA LEU A 103 18.99 0.89 0.50
C LEU A 103 19.40 2.33 0.81
N ARG A 104 19.76 2.63 2.06
CA ARG A 104 20.21 3.97 2.45
C ARG A 104 21.45 4.39 1.68
N CYS A 105 22.45 3.50 1.57
CA CYS A 105 23.65 3.74 0.77
C CYS A 105 23.33 3.93 -0.72
N GLN A 106 22.42 3.12 -1.27
CA GLN A 106 21.96 3.27 -2.66
C GLN A 106 21.27 4.60 -2.90
N LEU A 107 20.45 5.08 -1.96
CA LEU A 107 19.75 6.36 -2.07
C LEU A 107 20.71 7.55 -2.12
N GLU A 108 21.77 7.55 -1.30
CA GLU A 108 22.81 8.58 -1.30
C GLU A 108 23.54 8.64 -2.66
N ASN A 109 23.87 7.48 -3.22
CA ASN A 109 24.50 7.40 -4.54
C ASN A 109 23.52 7.72 -5.67
N TYR A 110 22.25 7.35 -5.51
CA TYR A 110 21.20 7.55 -6.50
C TYR A 110 20.96 9.03 -6.77
N ILE A 111 20.83 9.87 -5.74
CA ILE A 111 20.63 11.32 -5.94
C ILE A 111 21.81 11.96 -6.68
N ILE A 112 23.05 11.55 -6.37
CA ILE A 112 24.25 12.10 -7.02
C ILE A 112 24.31 11.66 -8.49
N ASN A 113 24.14 10.36 -8.75
CA ASN A 113 24.38 9.78 -10.08
C ASN A 113 23.19 9.98 -11.04
N VAL A 114 21.96 9.95 -10.55
CA VAL A 114 20.77 10.24 -11.38
C VAL A 114 20.55 11.75 -11.47
N GLY A 115 20.87 12.52 -10.42
CA GLY A 115 20.80 13.98 -10.42
C GLY A 115 21.84 14.65 -11.31
N SER A 116 23.06 14.11 -11.40
CA SER A 116 24.09 14.61 -12.33
C SER A 116 23.81 14.27 -13.79
N GLU A 117 23.08 13.17 -14.06
CA GLU A 117 22.60 12.80 -15.38
C GLU A 117 21.30 13.53 -15.77
N ASN A 118 21.04 14.69 -15.15
CA ASN A 118 19.82 15.50 -15.21
C ASN A 118 19.16 15.50 -16.59
N ILE A 119 19.90 15.74 -17.68
CA ILE A 119 19.35 15.79 -19.06
C ILE A 119 18.59 14.52 -19.47
N ARG A 120 19.00 13.33 -19.00
CA ARG A 120 18.36 12.05 -19.37
C ARG A 120 17.14 11.70 -18.52
N PHE A 121 17.02 12.33 -17.35
CA PHE A 121 16.04 11.98 -16.31
C PHE A 121 15.11 13.15 -15.93
N SER A 122 15.44 14.39 -16.29
CA SER A 122 14.74 15.60 -15.83
C SER A 122 13.37 15.84 -16.47
N SER A 123 13.13 15.22 -17.63
CA SER A 123 11.82 15.24 -18.27
C SER A 123 10.86 14.15 -17.74
N LEU A 124 11.29 13.35 -16.76
CA LEU A 124 10.48 12.25 -16.22
C LEU A 124 9.62 12.78 -15.07
N ASN A 125 8.35 13.03 -15.36
CA ASN A 125 7.35 13.44 -14.37
C ASN A 125 6.58 12.26 -13.78
N GLU A 126 6.59 11.10 -14.45
CA GLU A 126 5.90 9.90 -14.00
C GLU A 126 6.88 8.83 -13.54
N ILE A 127 6.53 8.15 -12.44
CA ILE A 127 7.31 7.04 -11.91
C ILE A 127 7.39 5.85 -12.87
N GLY A 128 6.39 5.69 -13.74
CA GLY A 128 6.38 4.73 -14.83
C GLY A 128 7.56 4.93 -15.79
N ASP A 129 7.83 6.18 -16.15
CA ASP A 129 8.91 6.49 -17.07
C ASP A 129 10.27 6.46 -16.39
N LEU A 130 10.35 6.85 -15.11
CA LEU A 130 11.54 6.61 -14.28
C LEU A 130 11.90 5.12 -14.24
N SER A 131 10.92 4.26 -13.99
CA SER A 131 11.10 2.80 -13.96
C SER A 131 11.68 2.28 -15.29
N LYS A 132 11.08 2.67 -16.43
CA LYS A 132 11.58 2.29 -17.76
C LYS A 132 13.01 2.78 -17.98
N LYS A 133 13.30 4.04 -17.62
CA LYS A 133 14.63 4.64 -17.81
C LYS A 133 15.72 3.94 -16.99
N LEU A 134 15.41 3.53 -15.76
CA LEU A 134 16.32 2.76 -14.92
C LEU A 134 16.61 1.37 -15.51
N VAL A 135 15.64 0.77 -16.21
CA VAL A 135 15.84 -0.47 -16.94
C VAL A 135 16.73 -0.25 -18.17
N GLU A 136 16.39 0.73 -19.02
CA GLU A 136 17.15 1.07 -20.23
C GLU A 136 18.64 1.36 -19.95
N THR A 137 18.91 2.02 -18.82
CA THR A 137 20.28 2.41 -18.42
C THR A 137 20.99 1.36 -17.58
N ASN A 138 20.38 0.18 -17.38
CA ASN A 138 20.84 -0.88 -16.46
C ASN A 138 21.04 -0.43 -15.00
N LYS A 139 20.60 0.78 -14.65
CA LYS A 139 20.69 1.33 -13.28
C LYS A 139 19.79 0.59 -12.29
N HIS A 140 18.77 -0.13 -12.75
CA HIS A 140 17.96 -1.03 -11.93
C HIS A 140 18.76 -2.17 -11.28
N LEU A 141 19.92 -2.54 -11.82
CA LEU A 141 20.82 -3.52 -11.22
C LEU A 141 21.69 -2.89 -10.13
N VAL A 142 22.15 -1.66 -10.38
CA VAL A 142 23.00 -0.89 -9.46
C VAL A 142 22.18 -0.41 -8.25
N TYR A 143 20.98 0.11 -8.50
CA TYR A 143 20.06 0.59 -7.47
C TYR A 143 18.92 -0.41 -7.28
N SER A 144 19.27 -1.67 -7.04
CA SER A 144 18.33 -2.79 -6.95
C SER A 144 17.25 -2.58 -5.88
N HIS A 145 17.59 -1.97 -4.75
CA HIS A 145 16.67 -1.74 -3.64
C HIS A 145 15.76 -0.54 -3.91
N VAL A 146 16.29 0.52 -4.53
CA VAL A 146 15.49 1.67 -5.01
C VAL A 146 14.49 1.20 -6.08
N TYR A 147 14.95 0.37 -7.02
CA TYR A 147 14.09 -0.19 -8.05
C TYR A 147 13.02 -1.14 -7.48
N ARG A 148 13.33 -1.87 -6.41
CA ARG A 148 12.36 -2.68 -5.66
C ARG A 148 11.25 -1.83 -5.05
N LEU A 149 11.56 -0.66 -4.48
CA LEU A 149 10.55 0.28 -3.99
C LEU A 149 9.64 0.81 -5.09
N ILE A 150 10.23 1.17 -6.23
CA ILE A 150 9.49 1.58 -7.42
C ILE A 150 8.54 0.45 -7.87
N LYS A 151 8.97 -0.81 -7.85
CA LYS A 151 8.10 -1.97 -8.13
C LYS A 151 6.94 -2.09 -7.16
N PHE A 152 7.14 -1.88 -5.85
CA PHE A 152 6.05 -1.92 -4.89
C PHE A 152 4.97 -0.91 -5.21
N SER A 153 5.33 0.30 -5.66
CA SER A 153 4.34 1.30 -6.09
C SER A 153 3.39 0.81 -7.19
N PHE A 154 3.84 -0.08 -8.08
CA PHE A 154 3.01 -0.67 -9.13
C PHE A 154 2.20 -1.88 -8.65
N LEU A 155 2.71 -2.61 -7.66
CA LEU A 155 2.07 -3.81 -7.12
C LEU A 155 0.94 -3.48 -6.13
N LEU A 156 1.03 -2.36 -5.40
CA LEU A 156 0.01 -2.00 -4.42
C LEU A 156 -1.38 -1.75 -5.02
N PRO A 157 -1.55 -0.99 -6.12
CA PRO A 157 -2.86 -0.86 -6.76
C PRO A 157 -3.49 -2.21 -7.13
N VAL A 158 -2.66 -3.18 -7.55
CA VAL A 158 -3.10 -4.54 -7.88
C VAL A 158 -3.53 -5.31 -6.63
N ALA A 159 -2.77 -5.19 -5.54
CA ALA A 159 -3.12 -5.79 -4.25
C ALA A 159 -4.45 -5.22 -3.72
N ILE A 160 -4.65 -3.90 -3.80
CA ILE A 160 -5.89 -3.22 -3.39
C ILE A 160 -7.08 -3.72 -4.20
N ALA A 161 -6.98 -3.69 -5.54
CA ALA A 161 -8.05 -4.19 -6.41
C ALA A 161 -8.35 -5.68 -6.19
N SER A 162 -7.36 -6.46 -5.74
CA SER A 162 -7.54 -7.87 -5.40
C SER A 162 -8.30 -8.06 -4.08
N VAL A 163 -7.99 -7.25 -3.07
CA VAL A 163 -8.70 -7.23 -1.78
C VAL A 163 -10.15 -6.80 -2.01
N GLU A 164 -10.38 -5.69 -2.68
CA GLU A 164 -11.73 -5.20 -3.00
C GLU A 164 -12.56 -6.27 -3.72
N ARG A 165 -11.99 -6.91 -4.75
CA ARG A 165 -12.66 -7.97 -5.52
C ARG A 165 -13.01 -9.19 -4.68
N ALA A 166 -12.10 -9.62 -3.80
CA ALA A 166 -12.36 -10.73 -2.88
C ALA A 166 -13.51 -10.39 -1.92
N PHE A 167 -13.51 -9.18 -1.35
CA PHE A 167 -14.59 -8.70 -0.50
C PHE A 167 -15.93 -8.58 -1.25
N TRP A 168 -15.92 -8.10 -2.49
CA TRP A 168 -17.11 -8.08 -3.34
C TRP A 168 -17.68 -9.48 -3.58
N ALA A 169 -16.82 -10.47 -3.87
CA ALA A 169 -17.24 -11.85 -4.06
C ALA A 169 -17.83 -12.45 -2.78
N MET A 170 -17.21 -12.23 -1.61
CA MET A 170 -17.73 -12.69 -0.32
C MET A 170 -19.11 -12.10 -0.02
N LYS A 171 -19.30 -10.80 -0.30
CA LYS A 171 -20.60 -10.15 -0.15
C LYS A 171 -21.66 -10.81 -1.04
N PHE A 172 -21.34 -11.04 -2.31
CA PHE A 172 -22.26 -11.68 -3.24
C PHE A 172 -22.71 -13.07 -2.74
N ILE A 173 -21.76 -13.90 -2.30
CA ILE A 173 -22.04 -15.24 -1.75
C ILE A 173 -22.91 -15.13 -0.49
N LYS A 174 -22.59 -14.23 0.44
CA LYS A 174 -23.36 -14.02 1.67
C LYS A 174 -24.81 -13.60 1.38
N THR A 175 -25.01 -12.68 0.42
CA THR A 175 -26.35 -12.23 0.02
C THR A 175 -27.15 -13.33 -0.68
N ASP A 176 -26.51 -14.17 -1.50
CA ASP A 176 -27.18 -15.30 -2.16
C ASP A 176 -27.66 -16.34 -1.14
N LEU A 177 -26.83 -16.68 -0.15
CA LEU A 177 -27.19 -17.59 0.94
C LEU A 177 -28.38 -17.07 1.76
N GLN A 178 -28.38 -15.78 2.12
CA GLN A 178 -29.48 -15.17 2.88
C GLN A 178 -30.79 -15.14 2.08
N ASN A 179 -30.72 -14.87 0.78
CA ASN A 179 -31.90 -14.86 -0.09
C ASN A 179 -32.48 -16.27 -0.26
N LYS A 180 -31.63 -17.31 -0.36
CA LYS A 180 -32.08 -18.72 -0.43
C LYS A 180 -32.82 -19.15 0.84
N MET A 181 -32.31 -18.82 2.02
CA MET A 181 -32.96 -19.17 3.30
C MET A 181 -34.33 -18.49 3.48
N ARG A 182 -34.49 -17.26 2.98
CA ARG A 182 -35.77 -16.52 3.01
C ARG A 182 -36.82 -17.09 2.05
N MET A 183 -36.41 -17.78 0.98
CA MET A 183 -37.35 -18.40 0.04
C MET A 183 -37.82 -19.80 0.49
N THR A 184 -37.17 -20.39 1.50
CA THR A 184 -37.51 -21.71 2.06
C THR A 184 -38.26 -21.65 3.39
N SER A 185 -38.74 -20.47 3.80
CA SER A 185 -39.55 -20.25 5.01
C SER A 185 -40.94 -19.74 4.61
#